data_AF-A0A7C3YKC3-F1
#
_entry.id   AF-A0A7C3YKC3-F1
#
_cell.length_a   1.000
_cell.length_b   1.000
_cell.length_c   1.000
_cell.angle_alpha   90.00
_cell.angle_beta   90.00
_cell.angle_gamma   90.00
#
_symmetry.space_group_name_H-M   'P 1'
#
loop_
_entity.id
_entity.type
_entity.pdbx_description
1 polymer ?
#
loop_
_entity_poly.entity_id
_entity_poly.type
_entity_poly.pdbx_seq_one_letter_code
_entity_poly.pdbx_strand_id
1 'polypeptide(L)'
;MTVKERVFKALHGEMADRIPFTCYSGLFPENEREPLLSNGDIGLVNRVPLYSIQTPNVKVKTESFSENGEHKVKYIYETPVGSVYETLRTGGGYGSSLRCEFLIKRPDDYKVVEFMVRDRVQKPSYEGFINAEKSMGDIGVVIGNVGYSPIQQMLVMYMGPEQFGIGYYEYRDLFDSLYNALTEKDRELYKISAESPSEFFIYGENT
;
A
#
# COMPACT_ATOMS: atom_id res chain seq x y z
N MET A 1 -12.54 -22.57 -19.01
CA MET A 1 -12.72 -21.69 -17.84
C MET A 1 -12.14 -20.32 -18.15
N THR A 2 -12.70 -19.26 -17.60
CA THR A 2 -12.12 -17.91 -17.68
C THR A 2 -10.89 -17.81 -16.78
N VAL A 3 -10.10 -16.74 -16.92
CA VAL A 3 -8.94 -16.56 -16.03
C VAL A 3 -9.40 -16.32 -14.60
N LYS A 4 -10.46 -15.53 -14.42
CA LYS A 4 -11.09 -15.30 -13.10
C LYS A 4 -11.49 -16.61 -12.43
N GLU A 5 -12.20 -17.48 -13.14
CA GLU A 5 -12.61 -18.80 -12.63
C GLU A 5 -11.41 -19.65 -12.19
N ARG A 6 -10.34 -19.70 -13.00
CA ARG A 6 -9.12 -20.47 -12.67
C ARG A 6 -8.45 -19.95 -11.41
N VAL A 7 -8.31 -18.63 -11.29
CA VAL A 7 -7.68 -18.00 -10.13
C VAL A 7 -8.49 -18.29 -8.88
N PHE A 8 -9.81 -18.09 -8.91
CA PHE A 8 -10.66 -18.33 -7.74
C PHE A 8 -10.66 -19.80 -7.34
N LYS A 9 -10.81 -20.73 -8.28
CA LYS A 9 -10.66 -22.16 -7.98
C LYS A 9 -9.34 -22.48 -7.30
N ALA A 10 -8.22 -21.97 -7.82
CA ALA A 10 -6.91 -22.19 -7.20
C ALA A 10 -6.84 -21.62 -5.77
N LEU A 11 -7.39 -20.42 -5.54
CA LEU A 11 -7.43 -19.79 -4.21
C LEU A 11 -8.40 -20.50 -3.24
N HIS A 12 -9.44 -21.16 -3.76
CA HIS A 12 -10.34 -22.03 -3.00
C HIS A 12 -9.77 -23.44 -2.74
N GLY A 13 -8.59 -23.76 -3.28
CA GLY A 13 -7.98 -25.09 -3.19
C GLY A 13 -8.64 -26.12 -4.11
N GLU A 14 -9.40 -25.68 -5.11
CA GLU A 14 -10.01 -26.52 -6.13
C GLU A 14 -9.11 -26.70 -7.36
N MET A 15 -9.38 -27.74 -8.14
CA MET A 15 -8.69 -27.99 -9.41
C MET A 15 -9.27 -27.12 -10.53
N ALA A 16 -8.40 -26.30 -11.14
CA ALA A 16 -8.64 -25.60 -12.40
C ALA A 16 -8.29 -26.49 -13.60
N ASP A 17 -8.76 -26.12 -14.81
CA ASP A 17 -8.41 -26.77 -16.08
C ASP A 17 -6.93 -26.60 -16.46
N ARG A 18 -6.26 -25.56 -15.95
CA ARG A 18 -4.80 -25.36 -15.96
C ARG A 18 -4.37 -24.43 -14.83
N ILE A 19 -3.07 -24.42 -14.52
CA ILE A 19 -2.48 -23.51 -13.53
C ILE A 19 -2.71 -22.06 -13.99
N PRO A 20 -3.37 -21.20 -13.19
CA PRO A 20 -3.51 -19.79 -13.53
C PRO A 20 -2.17 -19.08 -13.43
N PHE A 21 -1.82 -18.30 -14.45
CA PHE A 21 -0.66 -17.42 -14.43
C PHE A 21 -1.12 -15.97 -14.49
N THR A 22 -0.59 -15.12 -13.61
CA THR A 22 -1.07 -13.74 -13.46
C THR A 22 0.05 -12.72 -13.41
N CYS A 23 -0.22 -11.51 -13.91
CA CYS A 23 0.67 -10.37 -13.85
C CYS A 23 -0.05 -9.15 -13.26
N TYR A 24 0.68 -8.28 -12.54
CA TYR A 24 0.13 -7.01 -12.08
C TYR A 24 -0.19 -6.10 -13.27
N SER A 25 -1.38 -5.49 -13.25
CA SER A 25 -1.89 -4.71 -14.39
C SER A 25 -0.96 -3.62 -14.89
N GLY A 26 -0.15 -3.01 -14.01
CA GLY A 26 0.81 -1.96 -14.34
C GLY A 26 2.19 -2.44 -14.75
N LEU A 27 2.49 -3.74 -14.67
CA LEU A 27 3.80 -4.32 -15.04
C LEU A 27 3.76 -5.12 -16.34
N PHE A 28 2.58 -5.34 -16.92
CA PHE A 28 2.45 -6.13 -18.13
C PHE A 28 2.66 -5.25 -19.37
N PRO A 29 3.71 -5.46 -20.20
CA PRO A 29 3.99 -4.61 -21.36
C PRO A 29 2.81 -4.57 -22.35
N GLU A 30 2.42 -3.37 -22.77
CA GLU A 30 1.22 -3.15 -23.60
C GLU A 30 1.29 -3.88 -24.95
N ASN A 31 2.48 -3.97 -25.55
CA ASN A 31 2.72 -4.57 -26.87
C ASN A 31 2.55 -6.09 -26.91
N GLU A 32 2.58 -6.79 -25.77
CA GLU A 32 2.45 -8.25 -25.68
C GLU A 32 1.10 -8.69 -25.08
N ARG A 33 0.30 -7.72 -24.61
CA ARG A 33 -0.82 -7.95 -23.71
C ARG A 33 -2.04 -8.57 -24.39
N GLU A 34 -2.44 -8.06 -25.55
CA GLU A 34 -3.75 -8.41 -26.13
C GLU A 34 -3.90 -9.91 -26.46
N PRO A 35 -2.94 -10.58 -27.14
CA PRO A 35 -3.09 -12.01 -27.45
C PRO A 35 -3.08 -12.87 -26.18
N LEU A 36 -2.21 -12.55 -25.23
CA LEU A 36 -2.04 -13.31 -23.99
C LEU A 36 -3.27 -13.19 -23.06
N LEU A 37 -3.89 -12.01 -22.99
CA LEU A 37 -5.13 -11.81 -22.25
C LEU A 37 -6.34 -12.42 -22.95
N SER A 38 -6.46 -12.24 -24.27
CA SER A 38 -7.62 -12.74 -25.04
C SER A 38 -7.67 -14.26 -25.09
N ASN A 39 -6.49 -14.92 -25.17
CA ASN A 39 -6.38 -16.38 -25.06
C ASN A 39 -6.51 -16.87 -23.61
N GLY A 40 -6.51 -15.96 -22.64
CA GLY A 40 -6.55 -16.25 -21.20
C GLY A 40 -5.30 -16.96 -20.69
N ASP A 41 -4.17 -16.84 -21.38
CA ASP A 41 -2.88 -17.43 -21.02
C ASP A 41 -2.26 -16.71 -19.82
N ILE A 42 -2.51 -15.40 -19.71
CA ILE A 42 -2.16 -14.58 -18.56
C ILE A 42 -3.40 -13.85 -18.06
N GLY A 43 -3.59 -13.80 -16.76
CA GLY A 43 -4.57 -12.96 -16.08
C GLY A 43 -3.98 -11.69 -15.52
N LEU A 44 -4.77 -10.63 -15.46
CA LEU A 44 -4.39 -9.44 -14.73
C LEU A 44 -4.74 -9.55 -13.25
N VAL A 45 -3.92 -8.96 -12.40
CA VAL A 45 -4.24 -8.74 -10.99
C VAL A 45 -4.19 -7.25 -10.72
N ASN A 46 -5.32 -6.69 -10.30
CA ASN A 46 -5.39 -5.34 -9.76
C ASN A 46 -5.63 -5.38 -8.25
N ARG A 47 -5.05 -4.42 -7.53
CA ARG A 47 -5.12 -4.36 -6.06
C ARG A 47 -5.75 -3.04 -5.69
N VAL A 48 -6.92 -3.06 -5.06
CA VAL A 48 -7.69 -1.85 -4.81
C VAL A 48 -7.90 -1.69 -3.30
N PRO A 49 -7.55 -0.54 -2.71
CA PRO A 49 -7.90 -0.23 -1.33
C PRO A 49 -9.42 -0.26 -1.13
N LEU A 50 -9.85 -0.77 0.03
CA LEU A 50 -11.28 -0.94 0.37
C LEU A 50 -11.78 0.13 1.35
N TYR A 51 -10.92 1.10 1.65
CA TYR A 51 -11.12 2.10 2.67
C TYR A 51 -10.52 3.43 2.20
N SER A 52 -11.01 4.50 2.80
CA SER A 52 -10.41 5.83 2.72
C SER A 52 -9.84 6.20 4.08
N ILE A 53 -8.75 6.96 4.07
CA ILE A 53 -8.12 7.49 5.29
C ILE A 53 -8.18 9.01 5.22
N GLN A 54 -8.66 9.63 6.29
CA GLN A 54 -8.60 11.06 6.51
C GLN A 54 -7.78 11.35 7.77
N THR A 55 -7.00 12.42 7.76
CA THR A 55 -6.24 12.91 8.91
C THR A 55 -6.63 14.37 9.18
N PRO A 56 -7.75 14.61 9.89
CA PRO A 56 -8.35 15.94 10.02
C PRO A 56 -7.44 16.97 10.70
N ASN A 57 -6.46 16.53 11.50
CA ASN A 57 -5.56 17.42 12.24
C ASN A 57 -4.14 17.45 11.66
N VAL A 58 -3.94 16.94 10.43
CA VAL A 58 -2.65 16.96 9.73
C VAL A 58 -2.75 17.83 8.49
N LYS A 59 -1.91 18.86 8.41
CA LYS A 59 -1.78 19.68 7.20
C LYS A 59 -0.60 19.17 6.38
N VAL A 60 -0.80 19.02 5.08
CA VAL A 60 0.24 18.56 4.14
C VAL A 60 0.59 19.69 3.19
N LYS A 61 1.89 19.99 3.10
CA LYS A 61 2.46 20.87 2.07
C LYS A 61 3.34 20.04 1.16
N THR A 62 3.31 20.37 -0.13
CA THR A 62 4.07 19.66 -1.15
C THR A 62 4.97 20.63 -1.90
N GLU A 63 6.25 20.26 -2.01
CA GLU A 63 7.26 21.02 -2.74
C GLU A 63 7.89 20.11 -3.80
N SER A 64 7.73 20.47 -5.07
CA SER A 64 8.35 19.75 -6.19
C SER A 64 9.61 20.48 -6.66
N PHE A 65 10.70 19.74 -6.82
CA PHE A 65 11.99 20.29 -7.26
C PHE A 65 12.77 19.27 -8.08
N SER A 66 13.83 19.72 -8.75
CA SER A 66 14.76 18.86 -9.47
C SER A 66 16.13 18.97 -8.84
N GLU A 67 16.76 17.84 -8.56
CA GLU A 67 18.10 17.75 -7.99
C GLU A 67 18.89 16.69 -8.76
N ASN A 68 20.08 17.05 -9.27
CA ASN A 68 20.93 16.15 -10.07
C ASN A 68 20.23 15.50 -11.27
N GLY A 69 19.26 16.20 -11.88
CA GLY A 69 18.48 15.69 -13.00
C GLY A 69 17.32 14.76 -12.62
N GLU A 70 17.09 14.52 -11.32
CA GLU A 70 15.99 13.70 -10.83
C GLU A 70 14.85 14.58 -10.31
N HIS A 71 13.60 14.22 -10.65
CA HIS A 71 12.42 14.90 -10.10
C HIS A 71 12.10 14.39 -8.70
N LYS A 72 12.07 15.30 -7.73
CA LYS A 72 11.79 15.00 -6.32
C LYS A 72 10.57 15.77 -5.84
N VAL A 73 9.84 15.15 -4.94
CA VAL A 73 8.68 15.73 -4.26
C VAL A 73 8.88 15.57 -2.76
N LYS A 74 8.89 16.69 -2.05
CA LYS A 74 8.96 16.73 -0.59
C LYS A 74 7.56 16.96 -0.03
N TYR A 75 7.15 16.09 0.89
CA TYR A 75 5.91 16.22 1.66
C TYR A 75 6.25 16.65 3.07
N ILE A 76 5.66 17.76 3.51
CA ILE A 76 5.83 18.30 4.85
C ILE A 76 4.50 18.13 5.58
N TYR A 77 4.53 17.40 6.68
CA TYR A 77 3.36 17.11 7.52
C TYR A 77 3.45 17.97 8.78
N GLU A 78 2.48 18.86 8.96
CA GLU A 78 2.34 19.71 10.14
C GLU A 78 1.23 19.17 11.02
N THR A 79 1.54 18.93 12.30
CA THR A 79 0.62 18.43 13.33
C THR A 79 0.67 19.35 14.55
N PRO A 80 -0.28 19.24 15.50
CA PRO A 80 -0.24 19.99 16.76
C PRO A 80 0.99 19.68 17.64
N VAL A 81 1.64 18.52 17.45
CA VAL A 81 2.76 18.07 18.30
C VAL A 81 4.13 18.22 17.63
N GLY A 82 4.17 18.78 16.41
CA GLY A 82 5.40 19.00 15.65
C GLY A 82 5.20 18.79 14.16
N SER A 83 6.30 18.80 13.40
CA SER A 83 6.31 18.55 11.98
C SER A 83 7.39 17.56 11.58
N VAL A 84 7.11 16.78 10.54
CA VAL A 84 8.03 15.85 9.89
C VAL A 84 7.91 16.02 8.39
N TYR A 85 8.88 15.48 7.66
CA TYR A 85 8.84 15.51 6.20
C TYR A 85 9.45 14.25 5.61
N GLU A 86 9.02 13.88 4.42
CA GLU A 86 9.63 12.85 3.58
C GLU A 86 9.93 13.43 2.20
N THR A 87 10.88 12.81 1.51
CA THR A 87 11.23 13.17 0.13
C THR A 87 11.16 11.94 -0.73
N LEU A 88 10.38 12.00 -1.81
CA LEU A 88 10.28 10.96 -2.81
C LEU A 88 10.97 11.40 -4.09
N ARG A 89 11.84 10.54 -4.64
CA ARG A 89 12.21 10.61 -6.06
C ARG A 89 11.09 9.98 -6.88
N THR A 90 10.60 10.72 -7.85
CA THR A 90 9.44 10.33 -8.69
C THR A 90 9.90 10.09 -10.13
N GLY A 91 9.02 9.52 -10.97
CA GLY A 91 9.34 9.22 -12.37
C GLY A 91 10.18 7.96 -12.55
N GLY A 92 10.19 7.06 -11.57
CA GLY A 92 10.75 5.72 -11.73
C GLY A 92 9.95 4.89 -12.74
N GLY A 93 10.53 3.78 -13.20
CA GLY A 93 9.85 2.85 -14.11
C GLY A 93 8.46 2.47 -13.60
N TYR A 94 7.48 2.42 -14.50
CA TYR A 94 6.07 2.14 -14.18
C TYR A 94 5.42 3.17 -13.24
N GLY A 95 5.90 4.42 -13.24
CA GLY A 95 5.37 5.49 -12.38
C GLY A 95 5.74 5.33 -10.91
N SER A 96 6.74 4.49 -10.60
CA SER A 96 7.16 4.26 -9.22
C SER A 96 7.84 5.48 -8.62
N SER A 97 7.70 5.61 -7.31
CA SER A 97 8.40 6.60 -6.50
C SER A 97 9.27 5.89 -5.48
N LEU A 98 10.50 6.37 -5.30
CA LEU A 98 11.43 5.87 -4.30
C LEU A 98 11.54 6.89 -3.17
N ARG A 99 11.37 6.44 -1.94
CA ARG A 99 11.58 7.26 -0.75
C ARG A 99 13.09 7.45 -0.52
N CYS A 100 13.53 8.70 -0.59
CA CYS A 100 14.92 9.10 -0.36
C CYS A 100 15.12 9.58 1.08
N GLU A 101 14.11 10.20 1.67
CA GLU A 101 14.10 10.59 3.08
C GLU A 101 12.81 10.11 3.73
N PHE A 102 12.94 9.51 4.91
CA PHE A 102 11.83 8.97 5.69
C PHE A 102 11.34 9.98 6.73
N LEU A 103 10.14 9.77 7.27
CA LEU A 103 9.51 10.68 8.21
C LEU A 103 10.25 10.72 9.56
N ILE A 104 10.70 9.58 10.05
CA ILE A 104 11.41 9.43 11.32
C ILE A 104 12.91 9.43 11.04
N LYS A 105 13.59 10.48 11.52
CA LYS A 105 15.04 10.66 11.42
C LYS A 105 15.71 10.77 12.80
N ARG A 106 14.92 11.02 13.85
CA ARG A 106 15.35 11.19 15.24
C ARG A 106 14.21 10.80 16.21
N PRO A 107 14.51 10.57 17.51
CA PRO A 107 13.50 10.15 18.50
C PRO A 107 12.27 11.07 18.59
N ASP A 108 12.47 12.38 18.49
CA ASP A 108 11.37 13.36 18.54
C ASP A 108 10.34 13.22 17.41
N ASP A 109 10.70 12.58 16.29
CA ASP A 109 9.79 12.44 15.15
C ASP A 109 8.74 11.35 15.42
N TYR A 110 9.01 10.39 16.32
CA TYR A 110 8.05 9.33 16.69
C TYR A 110 6.72 9.91 17.18
N LYS A 111 6.76 10.94 18.04
CA LYS A 111 5.54 11.56 18.58
C LYS A 111 4.67 12.18 17.47
N VAL A 112 5.30 12.73 16.43
CA VAL A 112 4.61 13.35 15.30
C VAL A 112 3.98 12.29 14.40
N VAL A 113 4.74 11.24 14.08
CA VAL A 113 4.24 10.15 13.24
C VAL A 113 3.16 9.34 13.96
N GLU A 114 3.32 9.07 15.26
CA GLU A 114 2.29 8.41 16.06
C GLU A 114 1.01 9.25 16.12
N PHE A 115 1.13 10.57 16.29
CA PHE A 115 -0.04 11.47 16.18
C PHE A 115 -0.73 11.32 14.82
N MET A 116 0.02 11.35 13.71
CA MET A 116 -0.54 11.16 12.37
C MET A 116 -1.27 9.82 12.22
N VAL A 117 -0.74 8.74 12.79
CA VAL A 117 -1.37 7.41 12.78
C VAL A 117 -2.66 7.43 13.59
N ARG A 118 -2.63 7.97 14.82
CA ARG A 118 -3.80 8.02 15.69
C ARG A 118 -4.90 8.93 15.17
N ASP A 119 -4.53 9.99 14.45
CA ASP A 119 -5.47 10.93 13.81
C ASP A 119 -6.25 10.32 12.63
N ARG A 120 -5.85 9.14 12.14
CA ARG A 120 -6.53 8.47 11.04
C ARG A 120 -8.00 8.18 11.37
N VAL A 121 -8.88 8.76 10.58
CA VAL A 121 -10.30 8.40 10.48
C VAL A 121 -10.46 7.54 9.24
N GLN A 122 -10.78 6.26 9.45
CA GLN A 122 -10.91 5.27 8.39
C GLN A 122 -12.37 5.00 8.10
N LYS A 123 -12.75 4.97 6.81
CA LYS A 123 -14.13 4.72 6.39
C LYS A 123 -14.18 3.73 5.24
N PRO A 124 -15.22 2.87 5.16
CA PRO A 124 -15.51 2.06 3.99
C PRO A 124 -15.49 2.87 2.69
N SER A 125 -14.87 2.32 1.65
CA SER A 125 -14.80 2.93 0.32
C SER A 125 -14.71 1.86 -0.76
N TYR A 126 -15.84 1.18 -1.01
CA TYR A 126 -15.88 -0.02 -1.87
C TYR A 126 -16.17 0.29 -3.35
N GLU A 127 -16.65 1.49 -3.68
CA GLU A 127 -17.05 1.85 -5.05
C GLU A 127 -15.91 1.65 -6.07
N GLY A 128 -14.69 2.04 -5.70
CA GLY A 128 -13.50 1.85 -6.55
C GLY A 128 -13.23 0.37 -6.84
N PHE A 129 -13.43 -0.50 -5.86
CA PHE A 129 -13.26 -1.95 -6.00
C PHE A 129 -14.33 -2.54 -6.91
N ILE A 130 -15.60 -2.21 -6.67
CA ILE A 130 -16.75 -2.69 -7.48
C ILE A 130 -16.60 -2.27 -8.95
N ASN A 131 -16.21 -1.02 -9.19
CA ASN A 131 -15.98 -0.52 -10.54
C ASN A 131 -14.78 -1.20 -11.20
N ALA A 132 -13.71 -1.46 -10.45
CA ALA A 132 -12.55 -2.19 -10.95
C ALA A 132 -12.92 -3.65 -11.30
N GLU A 133 -13.71 -4.34 -10.47
CA GLU A 133 -14.17 -5.70 -10.75
C GLU A 133 -15.02 -5.76 -12.02
N LYS A 134 -15.98 -4.83 -12.15
CA LYS A 134 -16.82 -4.73 -13.34
C LYS A 134 -15.99 -4.48 -14.61
N SER A 135 -14.96 -3.64 -14.50
CA SER A 135 -14.09 -3.30 -15.63
C SER A 135 -13.11 -4.44 -15.97
N MET A 136 -12.69 -5.22 -14.96
CA MET A 136 -11.80 -6.37 -15.14
C MET A 136 -12.50 -7.54 -15.82
N GLY A 137 -13.78 -7.78 -15.53
CA GLY A 137 -14.52 -8.91 -16.11
C GLY A 137 -13.77 -10.24 -15.93
N ASP A 138 -13.58 -10.95 -17.04
CA ASP A 138 -13.02 -12.32 -17.07
C ASP A 138 -11.50 -12.38 -17.36
N ILE A 139 -10.88 -11.25 -17.71
CA ILE A 139 -9.45 -11.19 -18.09
C ILE A 139 -8.50 -11.17 -16.88
N GLY A 140 -9.04 -11.22 -15.66
CA GLY A 140 -8.24 -11.15 -14.45
C GLY A 140 -9.08 -11.11 -13.17
N VAL A 141 -8.43 -10.69 -12.09
CA VAL A 141 -9.04 -10.55 -10.78
C VAL A 141 -8.70 -9.19 -10.16
N VAL A 142 -9.60 -8.71 -9.32
CA VAL A 142 -9.35 -7.59 -8.43
C VAL A 142 -9.33 -8.13 -7.01
N ILE A 143 -8.30 -7.79 -6.25
CA ILE A 143 -8.15 -8.19 -4.85
C ILE A 143 -8.10 -6.98 -3.94
N GLY A 144 -8.63 -7.13 -2.75
CA GLY A 144 -8.62 -6.12 -1.71
C GLY A 144 -7.19 -5.84 -1.28
N ASN A 145 -6.80 -4.57 -1.22
CA ASN A 145 -5.50 -4.18 -0.69
C ASN A 145 -5.65 -3.66 0.73
N VAL A 146 -5.05 -4.36 1.69
CA VAL A 146 -5.05 -3.95 3.12
C VAL A 146 -3.75 -3.27 3.54
N GLY A 147 -2.87 -2.96 2.59
CA GLY A 147 -1.60 -2.29 2.86
C GLY A 147 -0.55 -3.23 3.45
N TYR A 148 0.43 -2.64 4.13
CA TYR A 148 1.53 -3.34 4.78
C TYR A 148 1.20 -3.69 6.24
N SER A 149 1.87 -4.70 6.78
CA SER A 149 1.84 -4.95 8.23
C SER A 149 2.37 -3.76 9.03
N PRO A 150 2.01 -3.60 10.32
CA PRO A 150 2.54 -2.53 11.15
C PRO A 150 4.07 -2.42 11.12
N ILE A 151 4.76 -3.56 11.20
CA ILE A 151 6.23 -3.58 11.21
C ILE A 151 6.80 -3.20 9.84
N GLN A 152 6.16 -3.64 8.76
CA GLN A 152 6.58 -3.33 7.40
C GLN A 152 6.24 -1.88 7.02
N GLN A 153 5.15 -1.31 7.56
CA GLN A 153 4.85 0.11 7.45
C GLN A 153 5.97 0.95 8.11
N MET A 154 6.43 0.57 9.31
CA MET A 154 7.56 1.23 9.96
C MET A 154 8.80 1.19 9.08
N LEU A 155 9.19 -0.01 8.62
CA LEU A 155 10.38 -0.19 7.78
C LEU A 155 10.31 0.55 6.43
N VAL A 156 9.24 0.35 5.66
CA VAL A 156 9.17 0.79 4.24
C VAL A 156 8.61 2.20 4.07
N MET A 157 7.81 2.69 5.02
CA MET A 157 7.13 3.98 4.89
C MET A 157 7.65 5.03 5.87
N TYR A 158 7.92 4.69 7.13
CA TYR A 158 8.16 5.70 8.16
C TYR A 158 9.61 5.98 8.49
N MET A 159 10.51 4.98 8.49
CA MET A 159 11.87 5.16 9.03
C MET A 159 12.99 4.58 8.17
N GLY A 160 12.72 3.60 7.29
CA GLY A 160 13.78 2.95 6.52
C GLY A 160 14.62 1.99 7.37
N PRO A 161 15.49 1.18 6.76
CA PRO A 161 16.18 0.09 7.46
C PRO A 161 17.14 0.55 8.55
N GLU A 162 17.85 1.66 8.34
CA GLU A 162 18.82 2.18 9.31
C GLU A 162 18.13 2.66 10.60
N GLN A 163 17.16 3.58 10.48
CA GLN A 163 16.42 4.07 11.64
C GLN A 163 15.51 3.00 12.25
N PHE A 164 15.11 1.98 11.48
CA PHE A 164 14.42 0.81 12.01
C PHE A 164 15.31 0.04 12.99
N GLY A 165 16.55 -0.29 12.59
CA GLY A 165 17.51 -0.97 13.45
C GLY A 165 17.87 -0.16 14.69
N ILE A 166 18.16 1.14 14.50
CA ILE A 166 18.47 2.06 15.61
C ILE A 166 17.26 2.19 16.54
N GLY A 167 16.06 2.43 16.00
CA GLY A 167 14.83 2.58 16.77
C GLY A 167 14.50 1.35 17.61
N TYR A 168 14.62 0.17 17.01
CA TYR A 168 14.37 -1.10 17.70
C TYR A 168 15.34 -1.33 18.88
N TYR A 169 16.61 -0.94 18.73
CA TYR A 169 17.65 -1.18 19.74
C TYR A 169 17.75 -0.07 20.79
N GLU A 170 17.76 1.20 20.39
CA GLU A 170 18.01 2.36 21.27
C GLU A 170 16.72 2.99 21.81
N TYR A 171 15.63 2.95 21.03
CA TYR A 171 14.40 3.70 21.31
C TYR A 171 13.18 2.79 21.44
N ARG A 172 13.35 1.67 22.14
CA ARG A 172 12.39 0.56 22.17
C ARG A 172 10.97 0.98 22.56
N ASP A 173 10.83 1.80 23.59
CA ASP A 173 9.52 2.26 24.07
C ASP A 173 8.77 3.09 23.00
N LEU A 174 9.49 3.96 22.27
CA LEU A 174 8.93 4.75 21.18
C LEU A 174 8.56 3.88 19.97
N PHE A 175 9.43 2.91 19.66
CA PHE A 175 9.21 1.93 18.60
C PHE A 175 7.93 1.12 18.85
N ASP A 176 7.80 0.56 20.05
CA ASP A 176 6.64 -0.24 20.45
C ASP A 176 5.36 0.59 20.52
N SER A 177 5.44 1.84 21.02
CA SER A 177 4.29 2.76 21.03
C SER A 177 3.74 2.99 19.62
N LEU A 178 4.62 3.29 18.66
CA LEU A 178 4.23 3.47 17.27
C LEU A 178 3.68 2.17 16.64
N TYR A 179 4.34 1.03 16.88
CA TYR A 179 3.87 -0.28 16.42
C TYR A 179 2.45 -0.60 16.94
N ASN A 180 2.19 -0.31 18.22
CA ASN A 180 0.89 -0.53 18.83
C ASN A 180 -0.18 0.40 18.23
N ALA A 181 0.14 1.68 18.03
CA ALA A 181 -0.77 2.64 17.37
C ALA A 181 -1.14 2.19 15.95
N LEU A 182 -0.17 1.69 15.18
CA LEU A 182 -0.40 1.13 13.85
C LEU A 182 -1.26 -0.12 13.92
N THR A 183 -0.97 -1.03 14.85
CA THR A 183 -1.75 -2.26 15.05
C THR A 183 -3.20 -1.97 15.41
N GLU A 184 -3.46 -1.00 16.29
CA GLU A 184 -4.81 -0.56 16.65
C GLU A 184 -5.56 -0.06 15.41
N LYS A 185 -4.93 0.79 14.60
CA LYS A 185 -5.53 1.34 13.38
C LYS A 185 -5.73 0.31 12.29
N ASP A 186 -4.79 -0.60 12.12
CA ASP A 186 -4.93 -1.70 11.16
C ASP A 186 -6.06 -2.65 11.58
N ARG A 187 -6.32 -2.85 12.87
CA ARG A 187 -7.49 -3.63 13.32
C ARG A 187 -8.83 -2.97 12.97
N GLU A 188 -8.91 -1.64 12.99
CA GLU A 188 -10.09 -0.91 12.48
C GLU A 188 -10.24 -1.15 10.97
N LEU A 189 -9.14 -1.04 10.22
CA LEU A 189 -9.08 -1.28 8.78
C LEU A 189 -9.52 -2.69 8.41
N TYR A 190 -9.04 -3.72 9.11
CA TYR A 190 -9.36 -5.11 8.81
C TYR A 190 -10.84 -5.40 8.97
N LYS A 191 -11.53 -4.75 9.91
CA LYS A 191 -13.00 -4.86 10.03
C LYS A 191 -13.69 -4.30 8.79
N ILE A 192 -13.30 -3.09 8.36
CA ILE A 192 -13.80 -2.48 7.12
C ILE A 192 -13.53 -3.38 5.91
N SER A 193 -12.35 -3.98 5.83
CA SER A 193 -11.99 -4.87 4.73
C SER A 193 -12.74 -6.20 4.76
N ALA A 194 -12.99 -6.78 5.94
CA ALA A 194 -13.75 -8.01 6.09
C ALA A 194 -15.24 -7.86 5.70
N GLU A 195 -15.80 -6.66 5.87
CA GLU A 195 -17.18 -6.32 5.46
C GLU A 195 -17.27 -5.92 3.97
N SER A 196 -16.14 -5.87 3.27
CA SER A 196 -16.07 -5.47 1.88
C SER A 196 -16.53 -6.58 0.92
N PRO A 197 -16.85 -6.26 -0.35
CA PRO A 197 -17.16 -7.27 -1.37
C PRO A 197 -15.95 -8.10 -1.83
N SER A 198 -14.73 -7.79 -1.35
CA SER A 198 -13.54 -8.54 -1.75
C SER A 198 -13.43 -9.86 -1.01
N GLU A 199 -13.28 -10.95 -1.76
CA GLU A 199 -13.08 -12.28 -1.17
C GLU A 199 -11.62 -12.54 -0.77
N PHE A 200 -10.68 -12.04 -1.57
CA PHE A 200 -9.25 -12.24 -1.34
C PHE A 200 -8.53 -10.91 -1.12
N PHE A 201 -7.49 -10.94 -0.30
CA PHE A 201 -6.75 -9.75 0.09
C PHE A 201 -5.26 -9.94 -0.14
N ILE A 202 -4.59 -8.88 -0.56
CA ILE A 202 -3.15 -8.78 -0.46
C ILE A 202 -2.78 -8.07 0.83
N TYR A 203 -1.89 -8.71 1.59
CA TYR A 203 -1.27 -8.14 2.77
C TYR A 203 0.23 -8.01 2.50
N GLY A 204 0.73 -6.78 2.56
CA GLY A 204 2.11 -6.46 2.28
C GLY A 204 3.00 -6.89 3.43
N GLU A 205 3.67 -8.01 3.26
CA GLU A 205 4.76 -8.46 4.11
C GLU A 205 5.86 -9.05 3.23
N ASN A 206 7.10 -8.65 3.46
CA ASN A 206 8.26 -9.16 2.74
C ASN A 206 9.32 -9.46 3.79
N THR A 207 9.26 -10.64 4.38
CA THR A 207 10.24 -11.16 5.34
C THR A 207 11.20 -12.11 4.66
#